data_AF-A0A7Z9Y762-F1
#
_entry.id   AF-A0A7Z9Y762-F1
#
_cell.length_a   1.000
_cell.length_b   1.000
_cell.length_c   1.000
_cell.angle_alpha   90.00
_cell.angle_beta   90.00
_cell.angle_gamma   90.00
#
_symmetry.space_group_name_H-M   'P 1'
#
loop_
_entity.id
_entity.type
_entity.pdbx_description
1 polymer ?
#
loop_
_entity_poly.entity_id
_entity_poly.type
_entity_poly.pdbx_seq_one_letter_code
_entity_poly.pdbx_strand_id
1 'polypeptide(L)'
;MGRLRSIIDDYTEEEEMPGLGLEGDDPALDDVDLVEEDADECDAMTIYYREVYKRPLLTHEEELTLAKKIDEEKEKILEIFLQIPLVAKDAEPLRENKDWKEFAALIKRLKEVYAEYLGTSPDSPEFERLQNLIGLSPERFTELMNRLVESEARVYEARNTIVECNLRLVGSVALKLRNRGLPFLDLMQEGAVGLMRAVDKFDYRRGYKFSTYAHWWIRQA
;
A
#
# COMPACT_ATOMS: atom_id res chain seq x y z
N MET A 1 24.94 8.99 -6.81
CA MET A 1 23.68 9.45 -6.18
C MET A 1 22.63 8.38 -6.41
N GLY A 2 22.26 7.67 -5.35
CA GLY A 2 21.44 6.46 -5.40
C GLY A 2 20.01 6.75 -5.86
N ARG A 3 19.57 5.97 -6.85
CA ARG A 3 18.22 6.03 -7.42
C ARG A 3 17.29 5.27 -6.47
N LEU A 4 16.39 5.97 -5.78
CA LEU A 4 15.27 5.34 -5.06
C LEU A 4 14.40 4.62 -6.10
N ARG A 5 14.53 3.29 -6.17
CA ARG A 5 13.58 2.44 -6.89
C ARG A 5 12.26 2.49 -6.11
N SER A 6 11.19 2.86 -6.80
CA SER A 6 9.82 2.59 -6.38
C SER A 6 9.70 1.09 -6.08
N ILE A 7 9.42 0.72 -4.83
CA ILE A 7 9.18 -0.66 -4.37
C ILE A 7 7.81 -1.20 -4.88
N ILE A 8 7.06 -0.40 -5.66
CA ILE A 8 5.67 -0.69 -6.01
C ILE A 8 5.51 -1.45 -7.34
N ASP A 9 6.55 -1.54 -8.19
CA ASP A 9 6.35 -1.95 -9.60
C ASP A 9 6.42 -3.47 -9.90
N ASP A 10 6.69 -4.36 -8.95
CA ASP A 10 7.16 -5.73 -9.27
C ASP A 10 6.32 -6.92 -8.77
N TYR A 11 4.97 -6.86 -8.65
CA TYR A 11 4.21 -8.07 -8.26
C TYR A 11 2.89 -8.26 -9.03
N THR A 12 2.95 -9.10 -10.06
CA THR A 12 1.85 -9.62 -10.88
C THR A 12 1.57 -11.07 -10.52
N GLU A 13 0.36 -11.34 -10.00
CA GLU A 13 -0.43 -12.56 -10.26
C GLU A 13 -1.81 -12.40 -9.60
N GLU A 14 -2.87 -12.75 -10.34
CA GLU A 14 -4.28 -12.76 -9.91
C GLU A 14 -4.54 -13.91 -8.93
N GLU A 15 -3.89 -13.91 -7.77
CA GLU A 15 -4.27 -14.78 -6.67
C GLU A 15 -5.40 -14.11 -5.87
N GLU A 16 -6.62 -14.63 -6.01
CA GLU A 16 -7.69 -14.42 -5.04
C GLU A 16 -7.62 -15.52 -3.98
N MET A 17 -7.81 -15.14 -2.71
CA MET A 17 -7.83 -16.08 -1.60
C MET A 17 -8.91 -17.16 -1.83
N PRO A 18 -8.59 -18.46 -1.76
CA PRO A 18 -9.60 -19.51 -1.91
C PRO A 18 -10.65 -19.41 -0.79
N GLY A 19 -11.90 -19.75 -1.11
CA GLY A 19 -13.05 -19.66 -0.20
C GLY A 19 -12.86 -20.49 1.08
N LEU A 20 -12.28 -19.86 2.09
CA LEU A 20 -12.10 -20.43 3.42
C LEU A 20 -13.46 -20.40 4.14
N GLY A 21 -14.08 -21.57 4.30
CA GLY A 21 -15.17 -21.75 5.25
C GLY A 21 -14.59 -21.67 6.66
N LEU A 22 -14.69 -20.50 7.30
CA LEU A 22 -14.14 -20.30 8.65
C LEU A 22 -15.24 -19.81 9.59
N GLU A 23 -15.70 -20.75 10.41
CA GLU A 23 -16.19 -20.45 11.75
C GLU A 23 -15.02 -19.88 12.57
N GLY A 24 -15.20 -18.66 13.09
CA GLY A 24 -14.90 -18.32 14.49
C GLY A 24 -13.47 -18.25 15.02
N ASP A 25 -12.48 -18.93 14.46
CA ASP A 25 -11.17 -19.03 15.10
C ASP A 25 -10.19 -17.97 14.59
N ASP A 26 -10.20 -16.84 15.29
CA ASP A 26 -9.04 -15.94 15.41
C ASP A 26 -7.86 -16.83 15.85
N PRO A 27 -6.75 -16.95 15.08
CA PRO A 27 -5.65 -17.80 15.46
C PRO A 27 -4.99 -17.21 16.71
N ALA A 28 -5.49 -17.65 17.86
CA ALA A 28 -4.90 -17.39 19.15
C ALA A 28 -3.42 -17.74 19.10
N LEU A 29 -2.64 -16.90 19.76
CA LEU A 29 -1.20 -17.00 19.94
C LEU A 29 -0.87 -18.24 20.77
N ASP A 30 -0.98 -19.44 20.18
CA ASP A 30 -0.64 -20.67 20.86
C ASP A 30 0.86 -20.99 20.71
N ASP A 31 1.42 -21.28 21.89
CA ASP A 31 2.72 -21.83 22.29
C ASP A 31 3.86 -21.81 21.25
N VAL A 32 4.81 -20.90 21.49
CA VAL A 32 6.10 -20.84 20.79
C VAL A 32 7.02 -21.89 21.40
N ASP A 33 7.35 -22.96 20.65
CA ASP A 33 8.42 -23.88 21.03
C ASP A 33 9.75 -23.11 21.12
N LEU A 34 10.35 -23.07 22.32
CA LEU A 34 11.65 -22.45 22.58
C LEU A 34 12.75 -23.35 22.01
N VAL A 35 13.26 -23.02 20.83
CA VAL A 35 14.42 -23.69 20.21
C VAL A 35 15.65 -22.81 20.35
N GLU A 36 16.81 -23.43 20.62
CA GLU A 36 18.11 -22.74 20.74
C GLU A 36 18.35 -21.80 19.55
N GLU A 37 18.70 -20.56 19.86
CA GLU A 37 18.90 -19.47 18.92
C GLU A 37 20.40 -19.19 18.77
N ASP A 38 20.88 -19.00 17.54
CA ASP A 38 22.22 -18.46 17.33
C ASP A 38 22.24 -16.99 17.77
N ALA A 39 23.34 -16.56 18.40
CA ALA A 39 23.44 -15.25 19.08
C ALA A 39 23.11 -14.06 18.16
N ASP A 40 23.54 -14.11 16.89
CA ASP A 40 23.27 -13.05 15.91
C ASP A 40 21.77 -12.93 15.57
N GLU A 41 21.04 -14.04 15.56
CA GLU A 41 19.60 -14.06 15.28
C GLU A 41 18.78 -13.60 16.49
N CYS A 42 19.23 -13.94 17.70
CA CYS A 42 18.65 -13.46 18.96
C CYS A 42 18.75 -11.93 19.11
N ASP A 43 19.89 -11.35 18.72
CA ASP A 43 20.11 -9.89 18.72
C ASP A 43 19.18 -9.20 17.70
N ALA A 44 19.02 -9.75 16.50
CA ALA A 44 18.12 -9.23 15.48
C ALA A 44 16.65 -9.27 15.93
N MET A 45 16.20 -10.38 16.52
CA MET A 45 14.86 -10.53 17.09
C MET A 45 14.63 -9.55 18.24
N THR A 46 15.62 -9.40 19.13
CA THR A 46 15.53 -8.49 20.28
C THR A 46 15.38 -7.04 19.83
N ILE A 47 16.16 -6.60 18.84
CA ILE A 47 16.05 -5.26 18.27
C ILE A 47 14.69 -5.06 17.61
N TYR A 48 14.26 -6.03 16.80
CA TYR A 48 12.98 -5.99 16.10
C TYR A 48 11.81 -5.88 17.07
N TYR A 49 11.72 -6.78 18.05
CA TYR A 49 10.63 -6.78 19.01
C TYR A 49 10.65 -5.53 19.89
N ARG A 50 11.82 -5.02 20.29
CA ARG A 50 11.90 -3.74 21.00
C ARG A 50 11.27 -2.59 20.21
N GLU A 51 11.41 -2.57 18.88
CA GLU A 51 10.83 -1.53 18.04
C GLU A 51 9.35 -1.76 17.75
N VAL A 52 8.98 -2.97 17.35
CA VAL A 52 7.61 -3.31 16.92
C VAL A 52 6.63 -3.40 18.09
N TYR A 53 7.11 -3.71 19.32
CA TYR A 53 6.26 -3.66 20.51
C TYR A 53 5.97 -2.23 21.02
N LYS A 54 6.57 -1.18 20.45
CA LYS A 54 6.23 0.20 20.80
C LYS A 54 4.87 0.64 20.25
N ARG A 55 4.42 0.05 19.13
CA ARG A 55 3.16 0.42 18.49
C ARG A 55 2.00 -0.41 19.01
N PRO A 56 0.86 0.20 19.38
CA PRO A 56 -0.32 -0.54 19.78
C PRO A 56 -0.90 -1.34 18.61
N LEU A 57 -1.53 -2.48 18.93
CA LEU A 57 -2.35 -3.24 17.99
C LEU A 57 -3.58 -2.42 17.63
N LEU A 58 -4.01 -2.48 16.37
CA LEU A 58 -5.28 -1.87 15.96
C LEU A 58 -6.44 -2.70 16.50
N THR A 59 -7.45 -2.00 17.01
CA THR A 59 -8.78 -2.56 17.23
C THR A 59 -9.49 -2.73 15.89
N HIS A 60 -10.51 -3.60 15.85
CA HIS A 60 -11.30 -3.80 14.64
C HIS A 60 -11.95 -2.50 14.13
N GLU A 61 -12.39 -1.62 15.03
CA GLU A 61 -12.96 -0.31 14.67
C GLU A 61 -11.92 0.61 14.02
N GLU A 62 -10.68 0.61 14.52
CA GLU A 62 -9.59 1.38 13.93
C GLU A 62 -9.17 0.82 12.56
N GLU A 63 -9.15 -0.51 12.39
CA GLU A 63 -8.93 -1.16 11.09
C GLU A 63 -9.96 -0.69 10.05
N LEU A 64 -11.25 -0.73 10.41
CA LEU A 64 -12.35 -0.29 9.55
C LEU A 64 -12.21 1.20 9.21
N THR A 65 -11.85 2.03 10.19
CA THR A 65 -11.67 3.47 10.00
C THR A 65 -10.55 3.77 9.01
N LEU A 66 -9.40 3.11 9.15
CA LEU A 66 -8.26 3.29 8.25
C LEU A 66 -8.56 2.76 6.85
N ALA A 67 -9.16 1.57 6.73
CA ALA A 67 -9.54 0.99 5.44
C ALA A 67 -10.55 1.87 4.70
N LYS A 68 -11.56 2.39 5.41
CA LYS A 68 -12.53 3.33 4.85
C LYS A 68 -11.87 4.63 4.40
N LYS A 69 -10.95 5.19 5.21
CA LYS A 69 -10.19 6.38 4.85
C LYS A 69 -9.37 6.18 3.57
N ILE A 70 -8.74 5.02 3.39
CA ILE A 70 -8.01 4.69 2.17
C ILE A 70 -8.97 4.73 0.97
N ASP A 71 -10.10 4.02 1.03
CA ASP A 71 -11.08 4.00 -0.05
C ASP A 71 -11.62 5.40 -0.40
N GLU A 72 -11.92 6.22 0.62
CA GLU A 72 -12.42 7.59 0.43
C GLU A 72 -11.38 8.49 -0.25
N GLU A 73 -10.10 8.41 0.14
CA GLU A 73 -9.04 9.18 -0.51
C GLU A 73 -8.76 8.69 -1.94
N LYS A 74 -8.86 7.39 -2.19
CA LYS A 74 -8.76 6.82 -3.55
C LYS A 74 -9.87 7.37 -4.46
N GLU A 75 -11.11 7.45 -3.98
CA GLU A 75 -12.22 8.03 -4.73
C GLU A 75 -12.00 9.53 -5.00
N LYS A 76 -11.49 10.30 -4.03
CA LYS A 76 -11.13 11.71 -4.26
C LYS A 76 -10.09 11.87 -5.35
N ILE A 77 -9.11 10.97 -5.41
CA ILE A 77 -8.13 10.99 -6.49
C ILE A 77 -8.85 10.73 -7.82
N LEU A 78 -9.69 9.71 -7.92
CA LEU A 78 -10.48 9.45 -9.12
C LEU A 78 -11.30 10.66 -9.58
N GLU A 79 -11.98 11.34 -8.66
CA GLU A 79 -12.71 12.58 -8.97
C GLU A 79 -11.80 13.67 -9.53
N ILE A 80 -10.56 13.78 -9.07
CA ILE A 80 -9.56 14.71 -9.61
C ILE A 80 -9.18 14.32 -11.04
N PHE A 81 -8.94 13.03 -11.31
CA PHE A 81 -8.58 12.55 -12.65
C PHE A 81 -9.67 12.83 -13.69
N LEU A 82 -10.94 12.62 -13.33
CA LEU A 82 -12.08 12.91 -14.20
C LEU A 82 -12.20 14.40 -14.57
N GLN A 83 -11.55 15.29 -13.81
CA GLN A 83 -11.52 16.73 -14.09
C GLN A 83 -10.36 17.14 -15.00
N ILE A 84 -9.40 16.26 -15.27
CA ILE A 84 -8.23 16.55 -16.09
C ILE A 84 -8.41 15.87 -17.46
N PRO A 85 -8.72 16.63 -18.54
CA PRO A 85 -9.00 16.09 -19.86
C PRO A 85 -7.95 15.11 -20.39
N LEU A 86 -6.66 15.37 -20.10
CA LEU A 86 -5.53 14.52 -20.49
C LEU A 86 -5.67 13.06 -20.04
N VAL A 87 -6.23 12.83 -18.84
CA VAL A 87 -6.27 11.51 -18.20
C VAL A 87 -7.70 11.00 -17.95
N ALA A 88 -8.73 11.84 -18.15
CA ALA A 88 -10.12 11.50 -17.87
C ALA A 88 -10.58 10.23 -18.63
N LYS A 89 -10.25 10.12 -19.92
CA LYS A 89 -10.61 8.94 -20.74
C LYS A 89 -9.98 7.64 -20.26
N ASP A 90 -8.74 7.72 -19.78
CA ASP A 90 -8.04 6.57 -19.21
C ASP A 90 -8.58 6.24 -17.81
N ALA A 91 -9.08 7.22 -17.05
CA ALA A 91 -9.57 7.05 -15.68
C ALA A 91 -11.00 6.47 -15.59
N GLU A 92 -11.87 6.77 -16.55
CA GLU A 92 -13.25 6.26 -16.61
C GLU A 92 -13.36 4.73 -16.47
N PRO A 93 -12.67 3.89 -17.26
CA PRO A 93 -12.77 2.44 -17.13
C PRO A 93 -12.20 1.92 -15.80
N LEU A 94 -11.20 2.62 -15.23
CA LEU A 94 -10.55 2.22 -13.98
C LEU A 94 -11.47 2.38 -12.76
N ARG A 95 -12.41 3.32 -12.84
CA ARG A 95 -13.45 3.53 -11.82
C ARG A 95 -14.28 2.27 -11.58
N GLU A 96 -14.67 1.61 -12.67
CA GLU A 96 -15.59 0.46 -12.62
C GLU A 96 -14.87 -0.79 -12.15
N ASN A 97 -13.65 -1.02 -12.66
CA ASN A 97 -12.87 -2.22 -12.36
C ASN A 97 -12.11 -2.13 -11.03
N LYS A 98 -12.00 -0.92 -10.45
CA LYS A 98 -11.22 -0.64 -9.24
C LYS A 98 -9.77 -1.12 -9.33
N ASP A 99 -9.20 -1.11 -10.53
CA ASP A 99 -7.80 -1.47 -10.75
C ASP A 99 -6.90 -0.33 -10.29
N TRP A 100 -6.52 -0.40 -9.02
CA TRP A 100 -5.69 0.62 -8.40
C TRP A 100 -4.23 0.60 -8.91
N LYS A 101 -3.80 -0.47 -9.57
CA LYS A 101 -2.46 -0.56 -10.14
C LYS A 101 -2.37 0.26 -11.41
N GLU A 102 -3.33 0.09 -12.31
CA GLU A 102 -3.42 0.93 -13.51
C GLU A 102 -3.61 2.41 -13.14
N PHE A 103 -4.37 2.65 -12.08
CA PHE A 103 -4.57 4.00 -11.56
C PHE A 103 -3.27 4.61 -11.00
N ALA A 104 -2.45 3.85 -10.27
CA ALA A 104 -1.13 4.30 -9.82
C ALA A 104 -0.20 4.62 -11.00
N ALA A 105 -0.25 3.84 -12.09
CA ALA A 105 0.51 4.14 -13.31
C ALA A 105 0.03 5.45 -13.98
N LEU A 106 -1.26 5.73 -13.95
CA LEU A 106 -1.83 6.99 -14.44
C LEU A 106 -1.40 8.19 -13.58
N ILE A 107 -1.36 8.03 -12.25
CA ILE A 107 -0.79 9.03 -11.32
C ILE A 107 0.66 9.35 -11.65
N LYS A 108 1.48 8.32 -11.87
CA LYS A 108 2.89 8.48 -12.24
C LYS A 108 3.04 9.27 -13.54
N ARG A 109 2.32 8.90 -14.60
CA ARG A 109 2.31 9.62 -15.89
C ARG A 109 1.90 11.08 -15.73
N LEU A 110 0.84 11.34 -14.97
CA LEU A 110 0.36 12.71 -14.77
C LEU A 110 1.38 13.58 -14.01
N LYS A 111 2.06 13.02 -13.00
CA LYS A 111 3.12 13.70 -12.26
C LYS A 111 4.34 14.02 -13.14
N GLU A 112 4.70 13.13 -14.06
CA GLU A 112 5.78 13.38 -15.03
C GLU A 112 5.43 14.58 -15.92
N VAL A 113 4.20 14.63 -16.44
CA VAL A 113 3.70 15.79 -17.20
C VAL A 113 3.70 17.06 -16.36
N TYR A 114 3.29 16.99 -15.09
CA TYR A 114 3.29 18.16 -14.21
C TYR A 114 4.71 18.65 -13.88
N ALA A 115 5.67 17.74 -13.70
CA ALA A 115 7.07 18.11 -13.50
C ALA A 115 7.66 18.80 -14.74
N GLU A 116 7.35 18.30 -15.94
CA GLU A 116 7.72 18.95 -17.20
C GLU A 116 7.06 20.33 -17.34
N TYR A 117 5.77 20.42 -17.02
CA TYR A 117 5.01 21.67 -17.02
C TYR A 117 5.63 22.74 -16.10
N LEU A 118 6.00 22.39 -14.86
CA LEU A 118 6.64 23.30 -13.91
C LEU A 118 8.06 23.71 -14.33
N GLY A 119 8.77 22.85 -15.07
CA GLY A 119 10.12 23.11 -15.56
C GLY A 119 10.18 23.94 -16.85
N THR A 120 9.03 24.19 -17.49
CA THR A 120 8.96 24.86 -18.80
C THR A 120 8.66 26.35 -18.65
N SER A 121 9.36 27.18 -19.42
CA SER A 121 9.14 28.64 -19.41
C SER A 121 7.73 28.98 -19.93
N PRO A 122 6.94 29.83 -19.25
CA PRO A 122 5.57 30.17 -19.67
C PRO A 122 5.46 30.77 -21.08
N ASP A 123 6.51 31.44 -21.56
CA ASP A 123 6.53 32.07 -22.88
C ASP A 123 7.01 31.12 -24.00
N SER A 124 7.25 29.84 -23.70
CA SER A 124 7.81 28.90 -24.67
C SER A 124 6.72 28.17 -25.49
N PRO A 125 7.00 27.79 -26.74
CA PRO A 125 6.08 26.98 -27.54
C PRO A 125 5.74 25.63 -26.89
N GLU A 126 6.66 25.06 -26.11
CA GLU A 126 6.46 23.83 -25.35
C GLU A 126 5.41 24.00 -24.26
N PHE A 127 5.39 25.15 -23.56
CA PHE A 127 4.39 25.44 -22.54
C PHE A 127 2.98 25.53 -23.15
N GLU A 128 2.84 26.21 -24.29
CA GLU A 128 1.57 26.28 -25.03
C GLU A 128 1.10 24.88 -25.48
N ARG A 129 2.01 24.00 -25.93
CA ARG A 129 1.68 22.61 -26.26
C ARG A 129 1.18 21.84 -25.04
N LEU A 130 1.86 21.96 -23.90
CA LEU A 130 1.46 21.28 -22.66
C LEU A 130 0.10 21.79 -22.16
N GLN A 131 -0.14 23.10 -22.20
CA GLN A 131 -1.45 23.66 -21.85
C GLN A 131 -2.59 23.12 -22.72
N ASN A 132 -2.37 23.08 -24.04
CA ASN A 132 -3.34 22.52 -24.98
C ASN A 132 -3.59 21.02 -24.73
N LEU A 133 -2.54 20.27 -24.38
CA LEU A 133 -2.63 18.85 -24.05
C LEU A 133 -3.39 18.61 -22.74
N ILE A 134 -3.11 19.40 -21.70
CA ILE A 134 -3.76 19.31 -20.39
C ILE A 134 -5.23 19.73 -20.50
N GLY A 135 -5.53 20.75 -21.31
CA GLY A 135 -6.88 21.25 -21.53
C GLY A 135 -7.48 22.03 -20.35
N LEU A 136 -6.64 22.57 -19.45
CA LEU A 136 -7.04 23.36 -18.28
C LEU A 136 -6.21 24.63 -18.15
N SER A 137 -6.72 25.61 -17.41
CA SER A 137 -5.92 26.78 -17.04
C SER A 137 -4.78 26.37 -16.09
N PRO A 138 -3.65 27.11 -16.08
CA PRO A 138 -2.54 26.87 -15.15
C PRO A 138 -2.96 26.75 -13.69
N GLU A 139 -3.82 27.67 -13.24
CA GLU A 139 -4.27 27.76 -11.86
C GLU A 139 -5.11 26.55 -11.49
N ARG A 140 -6.03 26.15 -12.38
CA ARG A 140 -6.88 24.98 -12.17
C ARG A 140 -6.05 23.70 -12.17
N PHE A 141 -5.13 23.54 -13.11
CA PHE A 141 -4.29 22.35 -13.17
C PHE A 141 -3.42 22.22 -11.92
N THR A 142 -2.81 23.32 -11.48
CA THR A 142 -1.98 23.37 -10.26
C THR A 142 -2.79 23.04 -9.01
N GLU A 143 -4.00 23.56 -8.88
CA GLU A 143 -4.90 23.25 -7.76
C GLU A 143 -5.29 21.76 -7.71
N LEU A 144 -5.63 21.17 -8.86
CA LEU A 144 -5.92 19.74 -8.95
C LEU A 144 -4.69 18.87 -8.63
N MET A 145 -3.51 19.25 -9.10
CA MET A 145 -2.26 18.53 -8.80
C MET A 145 -1.88 18.59 -7.32
N ASN A 146 -2.10 19.72 -6.65
CA ASN A 146 -1.85 19.82 -5.20
C ASN A 146 -2.81 18.90 -4.42
N ARG A 147 -4.11 18.91 -4.77
CA ARG A 147 -5.11 18.03 -4.15
C ARG A 147 -4.81 16.54 -4.38
N LEU A 148 -4.28 16.21 -5.56
CA LEU A 148 -3.84 14.85 -5.90
C LEU A 148 -2.72 14.39 -4.95
N VAL A 149 -1.66 15.19 -4.85
CA VAL A 149 -0.49 14.89 -4.01
C VAL A 149 -0.90 14.75 -2.53
N GLU A 150 -1.78 15.63 -2.04
CA GLU A 150 -2.29 15.53 -0.68
C GLU A 150 -3.10 14.26 -0.44
N SER A 151 -3.95 13.87 -1.39
CA SER A 151 -4.80 12.67 -1.23
C SER A 151 -3.96 11.39 -1.27
N GLU A 152 -2.96 11.34 -2.15
CA GLU A 152 -1.99 10.24 -2.19
C GLU A 152 -1.18 10.13 -0.90
N ALA A 153 -0.73 11.26 -0.33
CA ALA A 153 -0.05 11.27 0.96
C ALA A 153 -0.94 10.70 2.07
N ARG A 154 -2.23 11.06 2.10
CA ARG A 154 -3.20 10.52 3.06
C ARG A 154 -3.45 9.01 2.89
N VAL A 155 -3.48 8.51 1.65
CA VAL A 155 -3.54 7.07 1.38
C VAL A 155 -2.29 6.37 1.92
N TYR A 156 -1.11 6.92 1.60
CA TYR A 156 0.18 6.38 2.02
C TYR A 156 0.32 6.31 3.55
N GLU A 157 -0.04 7.38 4.26
CA GLU A 157 -0.03 7.43 5.72
C GLU A 157 -0.96 6.40 6.35
N ALA A 158 -2.18 6.28 5.85
CA ALA A 158 -3.16 5.31 6.36
C ALA A 158 -2.68 3.87 6.12
N ARG A 159 -2.16 3.58 4.92
CA ARG A 159 -1.57 2.28 4.57
C ARG A 159 -0.41 1.94 5.50
N ASN A 160 0.54 2.87 5.69
CA ASN A 160 1.67 2.66 6.59
C ASN A 160 1.22 2.43 8.03
N THR A 161 0.21 3.16 8.50
CA THR A 161 -0.35 2.95 9.84
C THR A 161 -0.86 1.51 10.00
N ILE A 162 -1.62 1.00 9.02
CA ILE A 162 -2.10 -0.40 9.04
C ILE A 162 -0.92 -1.37 9.05
N VAL A 163 0.06 -1.19 8.16
CA VAL A 163 1.24 -2.07 8.07
C VAL A 163 2.01 -2.09 9.39
N GLU A 164 2.37 -0.92 9.92
CA GLU A 164 3.23 -0.77 11.09
C GLU A 164 2.57 -1.33 12.36
N CYS A 165 1.25 -1.20 12.52
CA CYS A 165 0.52 -1.81 13.63
C CYS A 165 0.37 -3.34 13.50
N ASN A 166 0.50 -3.89 12.30
CA ASN A 166 0.37 -5.32 12.03
C ASN A 166 1.72 -6.04 11.83
N LEU A 167 2.86 -5.35 11.97
CA LEU A 167 4.19 -5.99 11.90
C LEU A 167 4.35 -7.12 12.92
N ARG A 168 3.72 -7.02 14.11
CA ARG A 168 3.71 -8.09 15.12
C ARG A 168 3.18 -9.42 14.57
N LEU A 169 2.16 -9.37 13.71
CA LEU A 169 1.59 -10.55 13.05
C LEU A 169 2.60 -11.17 12.08
N VAL A 170 3.37 -10.35 11.36
CA VAL A 170 4.44 -10.84 10.49
C VAL A 170 5.49 -11.60 11.30
N GLY A 171 5.92 -11.04 12.44
CA GLY A 171 6.85 -11.70 13.36
C GLY A 171 6.35 -13.05 13.85
N SER A 172 5.08 -13.15 14.27
CA SER A 172 4.52 -14.41 14.77
C SER A 172 4.38 -15.48 13.68
N VAL A 173 4.11 -15.09 12.43
CA VAL A 173 4.10 -16.03 11.29
C VAL A 173 5.53 -16.44 10.92
N ALA A 174 6.47 -15.50 10.85
CA ALA A 174 7.87 -15.77 10.50
C ALA A 174 8.54 -16.73 11.49
N LEU A 175 8.26 -16.60 12.79
CA LEU A 175 8.73 -17.55 13.81
C LEU A 175 8.31 -18.99 13.52
N LYS A 176 7.09 -19.21 13.04
CA LYS A 176 6.57 -20.55 12.68
C LYS A 176 7.23 -21.12 11.42
N LEU A 177 7.91 -20.29 10.62
CA LEU A 177 8.56 -20.68 9.35
C LEU A 177 10.09 -20.82 9.46
N ARG A 178 10.69 -20.48 10.61
CA ARG A 178 12.16 -20.38 10.84
C ARG A 178 12.97 -21.61 10.43
N ASN A 179 12.40 -22.81 10.49
CA ASN A 179 13.11 -24.07 10.21
C ASN A 179 13.07 -24.52 8.73
N ARG A 180 12.80 -23.60 7.80
CA ARG A 180 12.72 -23.90 6.35
C ARG A 180 13.97 -23.47 5.57
N GLY A 181 15.04 -23.07 6.26
CA GLY A 181 16.33 -22.75 5.66
C GLY A 181 16.51 -21.28 5.23
N LEU A 182 15.60 -20.39 5.63
CA LEU A 182 15.71 -18.94 5.40
C LEU A 182 15.96 -18.21 6.73
N PRO A 183 16.85 -17.19 6.77
CA PRO A 183 17.06 -16.35 7.94
C PRO A 183 15.79 -15.64 8.41
N PHE A 184 15.62 -15.42 9.72
CA PHE A 184 14.44 -14.73 10.25
C PHE A 184 14.19 -13.34 9.61
N LEU A 185 15.24 -12.55 9.38
CA LEU A 185 15.11 -11.23 8.75
C LEU A 185 14.62 -11.29 7.30
N ASP A 186 14.87 -12.39 6.59
CA ASP A 186 14.40 -12.58 5.22
C ASP A 186 12.91 -12.99 5.24
N LEU A 187 12.54 -13.93 6.12
CA LEU A 187 11.12 -14.30 6.37
C LEU A 187 10.28 -13.09 6.80
N MET A 188 10.86 -12.21 7.61
CA MET A 188 10.24 -10.94 8.00
C MET A 188 10.01 -9.99 6.83
N GLN A 189 10.98 -9.89 5.91
CA GLN A 189 10.87 -9.04 4.73
C GLN A 189 9.82 -9.58 3.75
N GLU A 190 9.86 -10.88 3.45
CA GLU A 190 8.86 -11.56 2.62
C GLU A 190 7.45 -11.40 3.22
N GLY A 191 7.30 -11.69 4.50
CA GLY A 191 6.02 -11.53 5.20
C GLY A 191 5.54 -10.08 5.25
N ALA A 192 6.43 -9.09 5.33
CA ALA A 192 6.05 -7.68 5.24
C ALA A 192 5.55 -7.29 3.84
N VAL A 193 6.11 -7.88 2.78
CA VAL A 193 5.57 -7.75 1.41
C VAL A 193 4.19 -8.39 1.31
N GLY A 194 3.98 -9.57 1.88
CA GLY A 194 2.66 -10.20 1.99
C GLY A 194 1.65 -9.31 2.72
N LEU A 195 2.02 -8.75 3.86
CA LEU A 195 1.18 -7.82 4.62
C LEU A 195 0.80 -6.58 3.79
N MET A 196 1.75 -5.99 3.06
CA MET A 196 1.48 -4.87 2.17
C MET A 196 0.44 -5.24 1.09
N ARG A 197 0.58 -6.42 0.46
CA ARG A 197 -0.41 -6.93 -0.51
C ARG A 197 -1.78 -7.12 0.12
N ALA A 198 -1.83 -7.58 1.37
CA ALA A 198 -3.07 -7.69 2.11
C ALA A 198 -3.74 -6.33 2.28
N VAL A 199 -3.00 -5.27 2.66
CA VAL A 199 -3.57 -3.92 2.78
C VAL A 199 -4.12 -3.43 1.45
N ASP A 200 -3.41 -3.68 0.35
CA ASP A 200 -3.79 -3.20 -0.98
C ASP A 200 -5.07 -3.89 -1.50
N LYS A 201 -5.32 -5.15 -1.09
CA LYS A 201 -6.47 -5.97 -1.52
C LYS A 201 -7.59 -6.10 -0.48
N PHE A 202 -7.45 -5.52 0.71
CA PHE A 202 -8.42 -5.72 1.79
C PHE A 202 -9.74 -5.00 1.50
N ASP A 203 -10.85 -5.74 1.51
CA ASP A 203 -12.21 -5.20 1.40
C ASP A 203 -12.92 -5.26 2.75
N TYR A 204 -12.94 -4.13 3.46
CA TYR A 204 -13.56 -4.02 4.78
C TYR A 204 -15.08 -4.29 4.76
N ARG A 205 -15.74 -4.19 3.60
CA ARG A 205 -17.18 -4.42 3.46
C ARG A 205 -17.57 -5.89 3.61
N ARG A 206 -16.60 -6.80 3.49
CA ARG A 206 -16.80 -8.25 3.68
C ARG A 206 -16.97 -8.65 5.15
N GLY A 207 -16.71 -7.74 6.10
CA GLY A 207 -16.96 -7.96 7.54
C GLY A 207 -15.93 -8.84 8.26
N TYR A 208 -14.84 -9.23 7.59
CA TYR A 208 -13.73 -9.94 8.22
C TYR A 208 -12.75 -8.97 8.89
N LYS A 209 -12.11 -9.42 9.98
CA LYS A 209 -10.98 -8.69 10.58
C LYS A 209 -9.80 -8.65 9.61
N PHE A 210 -9.03 -7.57 9.63
CA PHE A 210 -7.88 -7.45 8.73
C PHE A 210 -6.80 -8.48 9.06
N SER A 211 -6.55 -8.77 10.35
CA SER A 211 -5.58 -9.78 10.79
C SER A 211 -5.82 -11.16 10.17
N THR A 212 -7.07 -11.61 10.10
CA THR A 212 -7.46 -12.89 9.50
C THR A 212 -7.11 -12.93 8.02
N TYR A 213 -7.41 -11.85 7.29
CA TYR A 213 -7.09 -11.72 5.88
C TYR A 213 -5.57 -11.66 5.64
N ALA A 214 -4.87 -10.82 6.40
CA ALA A 214 -3.44 -10.61 6.29
C ALA A 214 -2.63 -11.89 6.58
N HIS A 215 -3.07 -12.73 7.52
CA HIS A 215 -2.39 -13.98 7.85
C HIS A 215 -2.19 -14.89 6.61
N TRP A 216 -3.19 -14.98 5.71
CA TRP A 216 -3.06 -15.77 4.48
C TRP A 216 -1.98 -15.19 3.55
N TRP A 217 -2.02 -13.87 3.32
CA TRP A 217 -1.06 -13.17 2.46
C TRP A 217 0.38 -13.20 2.99
N ILE A 218 0.56 -13.11 4.31
CA ILE A 218 1.88 -13.19 4.95
C ILE A 218 2.48 -14.59 4.77
N ARG A 219 1.66 -15.65 4.83
CA ARG A 219 2.12 -17.04 4.69
C ARG A 219 2.43 -17.44 3.25
N GLN A 220 1.78 -16.79 2.28
CA GLN A 220 1.90 -17.06 0.85
C GLN A 220 3.08 -16.31 0.20
N ALA A 221 3.55 -15.24 0.84
CA ALA A 221 4.60 -14.37 0.30
C ALA A 221 5.97 -15.04 0.20
#